data_AF-A0A946MAD9-F1
#
_entry.id   AF-A0A946MAD9-F1
#
_cell.length_a   1.000
_cell.length_b   1.000
_cell.length_c   1.000
_cell.angle_alpha   90.00
_cell.angle_beta   90.00
_cell.angle_gamma   90.00
#
_symmetry.space_group_name_H-M   'P 1'
#
loop_
_entity.id
_entity.type
_entity.pdbx_description
1 polymer ?
#
loop_
_entity_poly.entity_id
_entity_poly.type
_entity_poly.pdbx_seq_one_letter_code
_entity_poly.pdbx_strand_id
1 'polypeptide(L)' 'MGSLFTQQEWSAELIDDLRQLVRLSVREDIADQYDWTSVATVPLDKQGAANVVIRQSGIVAGVQIAEVVFDE' A
#
# COMPACT_ATOMS: atom_id res chain seq x y z
N MET A 1 4.49 28.13 -13.89
CA MET A 1 3.75 27.82 -12.64
C MET A 1 4.38 26.55 -12.09
N GLY A 2 5.44 26.71 -11.29
CA GLY A 2 6.25 25.59 -10.80
C GLY A 2 5.48 24.81 -9.73
N SER A 3 5.62 23.48 -9.75
CA SER A 3 5.16 22.62 -8.67
C SER A 3 5.71 23.13 -7.33
N LEU A 4 4.86 23.29 -6.30
CA LEU A 4 5.23 23.66 -4.93
C LEU A 4 5.83 22.48 -4.13
N PHE A 5 6.16 21.38 -4.79
CA PHE A 5 6.55 20.14 -4.14
C PHE A 5 7.99 19.77 -4.47
N THR A 6 8.75 19.44 -3.42
CA THR A 6 10.08 18.84 -3.54
C THR A 6 9.92 17.34 -3.68
N GLN A 7 10.20 16.81 -4.88
CA GLN A 7 10.27 15.38 -5.10
C GLN A 7 11.31 14.77 -4.15
N GLN A 8 10.90 13.77 -3.39
CA GLN A 8 11.81 13.02 -2.53
C GLN A 8 12.37 11.81 -3.29
N GLU A 9 13.63 11.50 -3.04
CA GLU A 9 14.28 10.28 -3.49
C GLU A 9 13.87 9.11 -2.59
N TRP A 10 13.80 7.93 -3.19
CA TRP A 10 13.53 6.67 -2.48
C TRP A 10 14.79 6.15 -1.81
N SER A 11 15.21 6.81 -0.74
CA SER A 11 16.38 6.38 0.02
C SER A 11 16.08 5.10 0.82
N ALA A 12 17.14 4.40 1.23
CA ALA A 12 17.01 3.20 2.06
C ALA A 12 16.31 3.50 3.40
N GLU A 13 16.58 4.67 3.98
CA GLU A 13 15.97 5.15 5.22
C GLU A 13 14.48 5.39 5.04
N LEU A 14 14.07 6.06 3.96
CA LEU A 14 12.65 6.28 3.66
C LEU A 14 11.90 4.95 3.46
N ILE A 15 12.53 3.98 2.80
CA ILE A 15 11.95 2.64 2.59
C ILE A 15 11.81 1.90 3.93
N ASP A 16 12.79 2.00 4.82
CA ASP A 16 12.71 1.38 6.15
C ASP A 16 11.59 2.00 7.00
N ASP A 17 11.50 3.33 7.04
CA ASP A 17 10.42 4.05 7.72
C ASP A 17 9.05 3.65 7.16
N LEU A 18 8.95 3.53 5.84
CA LEU A 18 7.73 3.07 5.16
C LEU A 18 7.35 1.64 5.60
N ARG A 19 8.30 0.70 5.65
CA ARG A 19 8.02 -0.68 6.11
C ARG A 19 7.50 -0.71 7.54
N GLN A 20 8.05 0.14 8.42
CA GLN A 20 7.56 0.25 9.79
C GLN A 20 6.10 0.73 9.83
N LEU A 21 5.74 1.70 8.97
CA LEU A 21 4.35 2.15 8.83
C LEU A 21 3.44 1.06 8.27
N VAL A 22 3.88 0.33 7.23
CA VAL A 22 3.10 -0.78 6.65
C VAL A 22 2.80 -1.84 7.72
N ARG A 23 3.80 -2.28 8.48
CA ARG A 23 3.62 -3.22 9.60
C ARG A 23 2.63 -2.71 10.65
N LEU A 24 2.66 -1.41 10.94
CA LEU A 24 1.73 -0.80 11.88
C LEU A 24 0.30 -0.80 11.33
N SER A 25 0.11 -0.40 10.07
CA SER A 25 -1.19 -0.38 9.41
C SER A 25 -1.81 -1.77 9.26
N VAL A 26 -1.02 -2.79 8.92
CA VAL A 26 -1.51 -4.18 8.86
C VAL A 26 -1.95 -4.65 10.25
N ARG A 27 -1.15 -4.37 11.30
CA ARG A 27 -1.51 -4.72 12.67
C ARG A 27 -2.77 -4.00 13.16
N GLU A 28 -3.00 -2.76 12.74
CA GLU A 28 -4.23 -2.03 13.04
C GLU A 28 -5.45 -2.74 12.45
N ASP A 29 -5.38 -3.14 11.18
CA ASP A 29 -6.51 -3.66 10.42
C ASP A 29 -6.90 -5.10 10.82
N ILE A 30 -5.92 -5.99 10.98
CA ILE A 30 -6.16 -7.41 11.24
C ILE A 30 -5.61 -7.91 12.59
N ALA A 31 -4.75 -7.15 13.26
CA ALA A 31 -4.03 -7.57 14.46
C ALA A 31 -3.39 -8.97 14.29
N ASP A 32 -3.65 -9.89 15.22
CA ASP A 32 -3.19 -11.29 15.16
C ASP A 32 -4.27 -12.24 14.60
N GLN A 33 -5.23 -11.71 13.85
CA GLN A 33 -6.40 -12.43 13.33
C GLN A 33 -6.38 -12.49 11.79
N TYR A 34 -7.36 -13.18 11.22
CA TYR A 34 -7.54 -13.27 9.77
C TYR A 34 -8.55 -12.22 9.26
N ASP A 35 -8.43 -11.84 7.99
CA ASP A 35 -9.54 -11.22 7.25
C ASP A 35 -10.63 -12.28 7.02
N TRP A 36 -11.59 -12.32 7.95
CA TRP A 36 -12.66 -13.31 7.95
C TRP A 36 -13.58 -13.21 6.73
N THR A 37 -13.76 -12.02 6.17
CA THR A 37 -14.61 -11.86 4.99
C THR A 37 -13.96 -12.54 3.80
N SER A 38 -12.65 -12.32 3.59
CA SER A 38 -11.90 -13.00 2.54
C SER A 38 -11.84 -14.51 2.76
N VAL A 39 -11.54 -14.99 3.96
CA VAL A 39 -11.51 -16.42 4.28
C VAL A 39 -12.85 -17.11 4.01
N ALA A 40 -13.97 -16.44 4.29
CA ALA A 40 -15.31 -17.02 4.10
C ALA A 40 -15.79 -16.97 2.65
N THR A 41 -15.24 -16.09 1.80
CA THR A 41 -15.82 -15.79 0.48
C THR A 41 -14.90 -16.03 -0.71
N VAL A 42 -13.58 -16.12 -0.50
CA VAL A 42 -12.57 -16.26 -1.55
C VAL A 42 -11.85 -17.61 -1.42
N PRO A 43 -11.85 -18.46 -2.47
CA PRO A 43 -11.07 -19.69 -2.47
C PRO A 43 -9.56 -19.44 -2.36
N LEU A 44 -8.84 -20.31 -1.65
CA LEU A 44 -7.41 -20.15 -1.36
C LEU A 44 -6.52 -20.15 -2.61
N ASP A 45 -6.90 -20.87 -3.66
CA ASP A 45 -6.18 -20.99 -4.93
C ASP A 45 -6.55 -19.89 -5.93
N LYS A 46 -7.41 -18.94 -5.54
CA LYS A 46 -7.90 -17.91 -6.44
C LYS A 46 -6.86 -16.82 -6.67
N GLN A 47 -6.49 -16.62 -7.93
CA GLN A 47 -5.74 -15.45 -8.38
C GLN A 47 -6.68 -14.41 -8.98
N GLY A 48 -6.36 -13.13 -8.77
CA GLY A 48 -7.10 -11.98 -9.27
C GLY A 48 -6.18 -10.87 -9.75
N ALA A 49 -6.75 -9.90 -10.46
CA ALA A 49 -6.08 -8.67 -10.86
C ALA A 49 -7.00 -7.48 -10.55
N ALA A 50 -6.42 -6.34 -10.19
CA ALA A 50 -7.15 -5.13 -9.84
C ALA A 50 -6.48 -3.89 -10.46
N ASN A 51 -7.29 -2.86 -10.72
CA ASN A 51 -6.82 -1.56 -11.19
C ASN A 51 -7.05 -0.50 -10.11
N VAL A 52 -6.02 0.27 -9.76
CA VAL A 52 -6.17 1.46 -8.93
C VAL A 52 -6.58 2.63 -9.82
N VAL A 53 -7.82 3.10 -9.66
CA VAL A 53 -8.42 4.13 -10.53
C VAL A 53 -8.63 5.44 -9.77
N ILE A 54 -8.09 6.52 -10.31
CA ILE A 54 -8.26 7.88 -9.77
C ILE A 54 -9.67 8.39 -10.11
N ARG A 55 -10.47 8.68 -9.08
CA ARG A 55 -11.87 9.14 -9.23
C ARG A 55 -12.03 10.66 -9.25
N GLN A 56 -10.96 11.41 -8.97
CA GLN A 56 -10.95 12.86 -8.88
C GLN A 56 -9.60 13.42 -9.33
N SER A 57 -9.60 14.59 -9.98
CA SER A 57 -8.37 15.24 -10.47
C SER A 57 -7.43 15.62 -9.32
N GLY A 58 -6.12 15.39 -9.52
CA GLY A 58 -5.09 15.72 -8.54
C GLY A 58 -3.68 15.33 -9.02
N ILE A 59 -2.71 15.38 -8.10
CA ILE A 59 -1.35 14.90 -8.33
C ILE A 59 -1.21 13.55 -7.64
N VAL A 60 -0.81 12.52 -8.38
CA VAL A 60 -0.52 11.19 -7.81
C VAL A 60 0.90 11.17 -7.23
N ALA A 61 1.06 10.61 -6.04
CA ALA A 61 2.35 10.43 -5.37
C ALA A 61 2.36 9.09 -4.61
N GLY A 62 3.55 8.51 -4.42
CA GLY A 62 3.70 7.27 -3.64
C GLY A 62 3.27 6.00 -4.37
N VAL A 63 3.18 6.00 -5.70
CA VAL A 63 2.76 4.80 -6.47
C VAL A 63 3.65 3.58 -6.17
N GLN A 64 4.95 3.80 -6.00
CA GLN A 64 5.93 2.76 -5.70
C GLN A 64 5.76 2.15 -4.29
N ILE A 65 4.97 2.76 -3.39
CA ILE A 65 4.66 2.18 -2.07
C ILE A 65 3.93 0.85 -2.24
N ALA A 66 3.14 0.70 -3.30
CA ALA A 66 2.34 -0.51 -3.53
C ALA A 66 3.23 -1.77 -3.57
N GLU A 67 4.41 -1.71 -4.19
CA GLU A 67 5.35 -2.83 -4.21
C GLU A 67 5.84 -3.18 -2.80
N VAL A 68 6.22 -2.17 -2.01
CA VAL A 68 6.69 -2.36 -0.63
C VAL A 68 5.59 -2.95 0.26
N VAL A 69 4.32 -2.58 0.05
CA VAL A 69 3.18 -3.11 0.81
C VAL A 69 2.94 -4.59 0.53
N PHE A 70 3.16 -5.07 -0.70
CA PHE A 70 2.99 -6.49 -1.04
C PHE A 70 4.20 -7.35 -0.67
N ASP A 71 5.39 -6.75 -0.53
CA ASP A 71 6.61 -7.45 -0.13
C ASP A 71 6.74 -7.65 1.39
N GLU A 72 6.01 -6.88 2.20
CA GLU A 72 6.01 -6.93 3.66
C GLU A 72 4.99 -7.92 4.22
#